data_AF-A0A2T0Q7S9-F1
#
_entry.id   AF-A0A2T0Q7S9-F1
#
_cell.length_a   1.000
_cell.length_b   1.000
_cell.length_c   1.000
_cell.angle_alpha   90.00
_cell.angle_beta   90.00
_cell.angle_gamma   90.00
#
_symmetry.space_group_name_H-M   'P 1'
#
loop_
_entity.id
_entity.type
_entity.pdbx_description
1 polymer ?
#
loop_
_entity_poly.entity_id
_entity_poly.type
_entity_poly.pdbx_seq_one_letter_code
_entity_poly.pdbx_strand_id
1 'polypeptide(L)' 'MRTIGIAVAGLFGGLVFGFVLSEAIAIAAVLAMGGSPDMPWLRALRYLPLLFAVAGAVGAPLVDARIRRGRAAG' A
#
# COMPACT_ATOMS: atom_id res chain seq x y z
N MET A 1 -22.92 -1.85 -5.16
CA MET A 1 -21.96 -2.96 -4.88
C MET A 1 -20.58 -2.78 -5.54
N ARG A 2 -20.47 -2.21 -6.75
CA ARG A 2 -19.17 -2.02 -7.44
C ARG A 2 -18.13 -1.20 -6.65
N THR A 3 -18.53 -0.10 -6.01
CA THR A 3 -17.61 0.73 -5.20
C THR A 3 -17.00 -0.04 -4.03
N ILE A 4 -17.81 -0.87 -3.36
CA ILE A 4 -17.34 -1.74 -2.27
C ILE A 4 -16.33 -2.75 -2.83
N GLY A 5 -16.64 -3.38 -3.97
CA GLY A 5 -15.70 -4.32 -4.61
C GLY A 5 -14.35 -3.68 -4.97
N ILE A 6 -14.36 -2.43 -5.45
CA ILE A 6 -13.14 -1.69 -5.78
C ILE A 6 -12.37 -1.28 -4.52
N ALA A 7 -13.08 -0.87 -3.46
CA ALA A 7 -12.45 -0.56 -2.17
C ALA A 7 -11.80 -1.82 -1.56
N VAL A 8 -12.46 -2.97 -1.64
CA VAL A 8 -11.93 -4.26 -1.18
C VAL A 8 -10.71 -4.68 -2.01
N ALA A 9 -10.78 -4.57 -3.34
CA ALA A 9 -9.65 -4.85 -4.21
C ALA A 9 -8.46 -3.91 -3.92
N GLY A 10 -8.74 -2.62 -3.72
CA GLY A 10 -7.74 -1.62 -3.32
C GLY A 10 -7.13 -1.91 -1.95
N LEU A 11 -7.93 -2.34 -0.97
CA LEU A 11 -7.48 -2.74 0.36
C LEU A 11 -6.47 -3.88 0.27
N PHE A 12 -6.84 -4.97 -0.39
CA PHE A 12 -5.96 -6.14 -0.52
C PHE A 12 -4.74 -5.84 -1.39
N GLY A 13 -4.91 -5.13 -2.50
CA GLY A 13 -3.79 -4.71 -3.35
C GLY A 13 -2.80 -3.82 -2.59
N GLY A 14 -3.31 -2.86 -1.82
CA GLY A 14 -2.50 -2.00 -0.95
C GLY A 14 -1.80 -2.79 0.15
N LEU A 15 -2.50 -3.73 0.79
CA LEU A 15 -1.91 -4.58 1.83
C LEU A 15 -0.75 -5.41 1.29
N VAL A 16 -0.96 -6.11 0.17
CA VAL A 16 0.08 -6.94 -0.47
C VAL A 16 1.26 -6.08 -0.89
N PHE A 17 1.00 -4.94 -1.54
CA PHE A 17 2.06 -4.03 -1.96
C PHE A 17 2.87 -3.48 -0.78
N GLY A 18 2.19 -3.00 0.28
CA GLY A 18 2.84 -2.47 1.46
C GLY A 18 3.63 -3.53 2.23
N PHE A 19 3.17 -4.79 2.21
CA PHE A 19 3.91 -5.92 2.76
C PHE A 19 5.20 -6.20 1.98
N VAL A 20 5.10 -6.33 0.66
CA VAL A 20 6.27 -6.53 -0.21
C VAL A 20 7.27 -5.39 -0.05
N LEU A 21 6.80 -4.14 0.01
CA LEU A 21 7.65 -2.97 0.18
C LEU A 21 8.33 -2.94 1.56
N SER A 22 7.59 -3.25 2.62
CA SER A 22 8.13 -3.36 3.98
C SER A 22 9.26 -4.37 4.05
N GLU A 23 9.04 -5.58 3.53
CA GLU A 23 10.04 -6.65 3.52
C GLU A 23 11.24 -6.30 2.64
N ALA A 24 11.01 -5.72 1.46
CA ALA A 24 12.10 -5.27 0.58
C ALA A 24 13.01 -4.25 1.29
N ILE A 25 12.44 -3.29 2.02
CA ILE A 25 13.21 -2.30 2.78
C ILE A 25 13.95 -2.97 3.95
N ALA A 26 13.30 -3.85 4.68
CA ALA A 26 13.91 -4.56 5.81
C ALA A 26 15.11 -5.41 5.36
N ILE A 27 14.94 -6.19 4.29
CA ILE A 27 15.99 -7.00 3.68
C ILE A 27 17.14 -6.11 3.18
N ALA A 28 16.83 -5.03 2.46
CA ALA A 28 17.84 -4.10 1.97
C ALA A 28 18.62 -3.45 3.13
N ALA A 29 17.97 -3.12 4.24
CA ALA A 29 18.61 -2.52 5.40
C ALA A 29 19.58 -3.48 6.09
N VAL A 30 19.18 -4.75 6.25
CA VAL A 30 20.03 -5.78 6.84
C VAL A 30 21.23 -6.08 5.93
N LEU A 31 21.00 -6.25 4.63
CA LEU A 31 22.04 -6.64 3.67
C LEU A 31 23.01 -5.51 3.32
N ALA A 32 22.53 -4.28 3.13
CA ALA A 32 23.34 -3.18 2.62
C ALA A 32 24.00 -2.34 3.73
N MET A 33 23.36 -2.22 4.89
CA MET A 33 23.86 -1.35 5.97
C MET A 33 24.42 -2.13 7.17
N GLY A 34 24.43 -3.47 7.10
CA GLY A 34 24.72 -4.32 8.26
C GLY A 34 23.75 -4.08 9.42
N GLY A 35 22.54 -3.61 9.10
CA GLY A 35 21.56 -3.18 10.10
C GLY A 35 21.10 -4.34 10.96
N SER A 36 21.10 -4.14 12.28
CA SER A 36 20.47 -5.09 13.20
C SER A 36 18.95 -4.94 13.12
N PRO A 37 18.18 -6.05 13.13
CA PRO A 37 16.71 -6.02 13.18
C PRO A 37 16.14 -5.25 14.40
N ASP A 38 16.97 -4.98 15.41
CA ASP A 38 16.58 -4.20 16.59
C ASP A 38 16.55 -2.69 16.40
N MET A 39 16.94 -2.17 15.23
CA MET A 39 16.92 -0.73 14.98
C MET A 39 15.49 -0.16 15.12
N PRO A 40 15.28 0.92 15.91
CA PRO A 40 13.95 1.44 16.21
C PRO A 40 13.13 1.82 14.98
N TRP A 41 13.78 2.29 13.92
CA TRP A 41 13.11 2.71 12.69
C TRP A 41 12.63 1.52 11.84
N LEU A 42 13.31 0.36 11.88
CA LEU A 42 12.83 -0.86 11.23
C LEU A 42 11.52 -1.35 11.85
N ARG A 43 11.33 -1.11 13.15
CA ARG A 43 10.06 -1.45 13.82
C ARG A 43 8.88 -0.68 13.23
N ALA A 44 9.10 0.52 12.68
CA ALA A 44 8.04 1.31 12.06
C ALA A 44 7.56 0.72 10.72
N LEU A 45 8.40 -0.10 10.03
CA LEU A 45 8.01 -0.76 8.78
C LEU A 45 6.81 -1.70 8.96
N ARG A 46 6.56 -2.21 10.18
CA ARG A 46 5.37 -3.03 10.49
C ARG A 46 4.04 -2.33 10.17
N TYR A 47 4.03 -0.99 10.15
CA TYR A 47 2.83 -0.21 9.87
C TYR A 47 2.63 0.09 8.39
N LEU A 48 3.67 -0.08 7.56
CA LEU A 48 3.62 0.17 6.12
C LEU A 48 2.50 -0.64 5.42
N PRO A 49 2.34 -1.96 5.68
CA PRO A 49 1.30 -2.75 5.05
C PRO A 49 -0.10 -2.19 5.34
N LEU A 50 -0.35 -1.80 6.59
CA LEU A 50 -1.63 -1.24 7.00
C LEU A 50 -1.88 0.13 6.38
N LEU A 51 -0.86 1.00 6.34
CA LEU A 51 -0.96 2.32 5.71
C LEU A 51 -1.28 2.21 4.22
N PHE A 52 -0.61 1.31 3.49
CA PHE A 52 -0.89 1.07 2.09
C PHE A 52 -2.24 0.40 1.86
N ALA A 53 -2.69 -0.49 2.75
CA ALA A 53 -4.03 -1.05 2.69
C ALA A 53 -5.11 0.03 2.80
N VAL A 54 -4.98 0.94 3.77
CA VAL A 54 -5.91 2.07 3.94
C VAL A 54 -5.86 3.00 2.74
N ALA A 55 -4.66 3.35 2.28
CA ALA A 55 -4.47 4.20 1.10
C ALA A 55 -5.06 3.56 -0.16
N GLY A 56 -4.92 2.25 -0.34
CA GLY A 56 -5.50 1.51 -1.45
C GLY A 56 -7.03 1.42 -1.37
N ALA A 57 -7.57 1.16 -0.19
CA ALA A 57 -9.01 1.09 0.05
C ALA A 57 -9.74 2.41 -0.27
N VAL A 58 -9.11 3.55 0.06
CA VAL A 58 -9.66 4.88 -0.20
C VAL A 58 -9.31 5.37 -1.62
N GLY A 59 -8.06 5.16 -2.03
CA GLY A 59 -7.53 5.64 -3.31
C GLY A 59 -8.14 4.94 -4.52
N ALA A 60 -8.36 3.62 -4.46
CA ALA A 60 -8.89 2.87 -5.60
C ALA A 60 -10.29 3.34 -6.04
N PRO A 61 -11.27 3.55 -5.12
CA PRO A 61 -12.55 4.16 -5.47
C PRO A 61 -12.42 5.59 -6.03
N LEU A 62 -11.52 6.40 -5.47
CA LEU A 62 -11.31 7.79 -5.93
C LEU A 62 -10.76 7.82 -7.36
N VAL A 63 -9.80 6.96 -7.67
CA VAL A 63 -9.22 6.82 -9.02
C VAL A 63 -10.28 6.33 -10.00
N ASP A 64 -11.05 5.31 -9.65
CA ASP A 64 -12.15 4.81 -10.49
C ASP A 64 -13.21 5.90 -10.75
N ALA A 65 -13.57 6.69 -9.73
CA ALA A 65 -14.47 7.83 -9.89
C ALA A 65 -13.89 8.94 -10.77
N ARG A 66 -12.58 9.18 -10.72
CA ARG A 66 -11.88 10.15 -11.58
C ARG A 66 -11.85 9.69 -13.04
N ILE A 67 -11.51 8.43 -13.29
CA ILE A 67 -11.45 7.84 -14.64
C ILE A 67 -12.83 7.87 -15.29
N ARG A 68 -13.89 7.52 -14.55
CA ARG A 68 -15.27 7.61 -15.07
C ARG A 68 -15.67 9.01 -15.48
N ARG A 69 -15.35 10.01 -14.65
CA ARG A 69 -15.64 11.42 -14.97
C ARG A 69 -14.93 11.87 -16.24
N GLY A 70 -13.67 11.47 -16.44
CA GLY A 70 -12.92 11.79 -17.66
C GLY A 70 -13.52 11.19 -18.93
N ARG A 71 -14.07 9.97 -18.87
CA ARG A 71 -14.72 9.31 -20.02
C ARG A 71 -16.10 9.87 -20.38
N ALA A 72 -16.77 10.57 -19.47
CA ALA A 72 -18.07 11.18 -19.73
C ALA A 72 -17.97 12.59 -20.34
N ALA A 73 -16.76 13.15 -20.39
CA ALA A 73 -16.50 14.53 -20.83
C ALA A 73 -15.83 14.62 -22.22
N GLY A 74 -15.57 13.49 -22.88
CA GLY A 74 -15.00 13.41 -24.23
C GLY A 74 -15.84 12.52 -25.12
#